data_AF-L0MAH4-F1
#
_entry.id   AF-L0MAH4-F1
#
_cell.length_a   1.000
_cell.length_b   1.000
_cell.length_c   1.000
_cell.angle_alpha   90.00
_cell.angle_beta   90.00
_cell.angle_gamma   90.00
#
_symmetry.space_group_name_H-M   'P 1'
#
loop_
_entity.id
_entity.type
_entity.pdbx_description
1 polymer ?
#
loop_
_entity_poly.entity_id
_entity_poly.type
_entity_poly.pdbx_seq_one_letter_code
_entity_poly.pdbx_strand_id
1 'polypeptide(L)'
;MDKSFTFTTGTATLSIFDLVSLKHRVNDDADWWSVPEDELDEINKGNVLFLNLGEDGQYTVRVVDNIRESYASLFLNVPSGKVFIGSGEDTSGGDLEPDGSDYMSGMFFMLDIGSYEVKFKRESSDIVISFIKSSKNKNEKNELIRI
;
A
#
# COMPACT_ATOMS: atom_id res chain seq x y z
N MET A 1 14.89 -4.06 8.45
CA MET A 1 13.86 -5.10 8.34
C MET A 1 14.01 -5.72 6.97
N ASP A 2 14.52 -6.95 6.92
CA ASP A 2 14.56 -7.74 5.69
C ASP A 2 13.50 -8.82 5.80
N LYS A 3 12.35 -8.58 5.15
CA LYS A 3 11.23 -9.53 5.13
C LYS A 3 10.69 -9.62 3.72
N SER A 4 10.38 -10.84 3.30
CA SER A 4 9.79 -11.12 2.00
C SER A 4 8.54 -11.95 2.15
N PHE A 5 7.56 -11.70 1.29
CA PHE A 5 6.35 -12.51 1.19
C PHE A 5 5.79 -12.43 -0.23
N THR A 6 4.94 -13.39 -0.59
CA THR A 6 4.21 -13.39 -1.86
C THR A 6 2.76 -13.04 -1.62
N PHE A 7 2.15 -12.35 -2.58
CA PHE A 7 0.71 -12.14 -2.63
C PHE A 7 0.20 -12.36 -4.06
N THR A 8 -1.10 -12.62 -4.19
CA THR A 8 -1.80 -12.76 -5.46
C THR A 8 -2.86 -11.67 -5.57
N THR A 9 -2.98 -11.04 -6.73
CA THR A 9 -4.01 -10.03 -7.01
C THR A 9 -4.76 -10.37 -8.28
N GLY A 10 -6.10 -10.27 -8.24
CA GLY A 10 -6.99 -10.32 -9.41
C GLY A 10 -7.38 -8.94 -9.94
N THR A 11 -6.77 -7.88 -9.40
CA THR A 11 -7.05 -6.48 -9.75
C THR A 11 -5.77 -5.70 -10.09
N ALA A 12 -4.69 -6.43 -10.39
CA ALA A 12 -3.38 -5.87 -10.68
C ALA A 12 -2.93 -4.74 -9.74
N THR A 13 -3.23 -4.79 -8.43
CA THR A 13 -3.00 -3.67 -7.50
C THR A 13 -2.33 -4.16 -6.22
N LEU A 14 -1.29 -3.43 -5.78
CA LEU A 14 -0.72 -3.55 -4.43
C LEU A 14 -1.19 -2.36 -3.58
N SER A 15 -1.79 -2.66 -2.42
CA SER A 15 -2.24 -1.70 -1.42
C SER A 15 -1.30 -1.65 -0.22
N ILE A 16 -0.98 -0.44 0.26
CA ILE A 16 -0.11 -0.18 1.41
C ILE A 16 -0.76 0.87 2.32
N PHE A 17 -1.20 0.49 3.51
CA PHE A 17 -1.84 1.44 4.43
C PHE A 17 -1.79 0.99 5.88
N ASP A 18 -1.95 1.94 6.80
CA ASP A 18 -2.26 1.66 8.19
C ASP A 18 -3.78 1.55 8.35
N LEU A 19 -4.28 0.50 9.02
CA LEU A 19 -5.73 0.25 9.15
C LEU A 19 -6.51 1.46 9.66
N VAL A 20 -5.93 2.23 10.60
CA VAL A 20 -6.61 3.39 11.17
C VAL A 20 -6.79 4.51 10.12
N SER A 21 -5.91 4.59 9.12
CA SER A 21 -5.97 5.60 8.06
C SER A 21 -7.15 5.43 7.11
N LEU A 22 -7.76 4.23 7.03
CA LEU A 22 -8.92 3.95 6.16
C LEU A 22 -10.22 3.67 6.93
N LYS A 23 -10.27 3.95 8.25
CA LYS A 23 -11.49 3.72 9.04
C LYS A 23 -12.72 4.47 8.51
N HIS A 24 -12.53 5.60 7.85
CA HIS A 24 -13.62 6.37 7.25
C HIS A 24 -14.17 5.76 5.96
N ARG A 25 -13.46 4.79 5.34
CA ARG A 25 -13.85 4.09 4.11
C ARG A 25 -14.47 2.70 4.34
N VAL A 26 -14.46 2.18 5.58
CA VAL A 26 -14.92 0.80 5.87
C VAL A 26 -16.34 0.54 5.39
N ASN A 27 -17.24 1.52 5.48
CA ASN A 27 -18.65 1.37 5.10
C ASN A 27 -18.93 1.85 3.66
N ASP A 28 -17.91 2.26 2.89
CA ASP A 28 -18.04 2.58 1.46
C ASP A 28 -18.18 1.27 0.65
N ASP A 29 -18.42 1.35 -0.66
CA ASP A 29 -18.46 0.18 -1.54
C ASP A 29 -17.13 -0.60 -1.50
N ALA A 30 -17.18 -1.94 -1.58
CA ALA A 30 -15.99 -2.78 -1.43
C ALA A 30 -14.85 -2.48 -2.45
N ASP A 31 -15.22 -1.93 -3.60
CA ASP A 31 -14.34 -1.57 -4.71
C ASP A 31 -14.23 -0.04 -4.91
N TRP A 32 -14.53 0.78 -3.89
CA TRP A 32 -14.40 2.25 -3.96
C TRP A 32 -13.02 2.69 -4.48
N TRP A 33 -11.98 1.93 -4.13
CA TRP A 33 -10.59 2.20 -4.49
C TRP A 33 -10.28 1.96 -5.97
N SER A 34 -11.21 1.36 -6.73
CA SER A 34 -11.12 1.26 -8.20
C SER A 34 -11.60 2.52 -8.92
N VAL A 35 -12.21 3.47 -8.19
CA VAL A 35 -12.59 4.79 -8.70
C VAL A 35 -11.35 5.69 -8.68
N PRO A 36 -10.85 6.15 -9.85
CA PRO A 36 -9.58 6.89 -9.93
C PRO A 36 -9.53 8.15 -9.06
N GLU A 37 -10.65 8.85 -8.92
CA GLU A 37 -10.74 10.07 -8.12
C GLU A 37 -10.55 9.78 -6.62
N ASP A 38 -11.17 8.72 -6.10
CA ASP A 38 -11.04 8.32 -4.70
C ASP A 38 -9.66 7.71 -4.42
N GLU A 39 -9.11 6.91 -5.35
CA GLU A 39 -7.74 6.38 -5.28
C GLU A 39 -6.73 7.54 -5.10
N LEU A 40 -6.81 8.55 -5.97
CA LEU A 40 -5.92 9.70 -5.96
C LEU A 40 -6.09 10.56 -4.71
N ASP A 41 -7.33 10.79 -4.27
CA ASP A 41 -7.61 11.60 -3.09
C ASP A 41 -7.01 10.97 -1.82
N GLU A 42 -7.17 9.66 -1.64
CA GLU A 42 -6.62 8.96 -0.48
C GLU A 42 -5.08 8.83 -0.54
N ILE A 43 -4.50 8.65 -1.73
CA ILE A 43 -3.04 8.73 -1.94
C ILE A 43 -2.54 10.12 -1.57
N ASN A 44 -3.19 11.19 -2.02
CA ASN A 44 -2.76 12.57 -1.75
C ASN A 44 -2.89 12.96 -0.29
N LYS A 45 -3.89 12.42 0.42
CA LYS A 45 -4.01 12.52 1.88
C LYS A 45 -2.94 11.72 2.64
N GLY A 46 -2.27 10.78 1.97
CA GLY A 46 -1.27 9.90 2.56
C GLY A 46 -1.89 8.79 3.41
N ASN A 47 -3.15 8.42 3.15
CA ASN A 47 -3.86 7.41 3.93
C ASN A 47 -3.54 5.98 3.46
N VAL A 48 -3.37 5.81 2.14
CA VAL A 48 -3.04 4.54 1.47
C VAL A 48 -2.19 4.84 0.25
N LEU A 49 -1.35 3.89 -0.14
CA LEU A 49 -0.69 3.87 -1.44
C LEU A 49 -1.24 2.71 -2.26
N PHE A 50 -1.73 3.01 -3.46
CA PHE A 50 -2.03 1.99 -4.47
C PHE A 50 -0.95 2.03 -5.54
N LEU A 51 -0.30 0.88 -5.77
CA LEU A 51 0.67 0.70 -6.84
C LEU A 51 0.07 -0.24 -7.89
N ASN A 52 -0.35 0.34 -9.01
CA ASN A 52 -0.96 -0.36 -10.13
C ASN A 52 0.10 -1.16 -10.91
N LEU A 53 -0.03 -2.48 -10.92
CA LEU A 53 0.91 -3.46 -11.47
C LEU A 53 0.62 -3.78 -12.95
N GLY A 54 -0.52 -3.34 -13.49
CA GLY A 54 -0.88 -3.51 -14.90
C GLY A 54 -1.31 -4.92 -15.32
N GLU A 55 -0.94 -5.96 -14.58
CA GLU A 55 -1.36 -7.35 -14.82
C GLU A 55 -1.66 -8.10 -13.51
N ASP A 56 -2.67 -8.97 -13.57
CA ASP A 56 -3.01 -9.88 -12.49
C ASP A 56 -1.93 -10.96 -12.30
N GLY A 57 -1.91 -11.55 -11.11
CA GLY A 57 -1.07 -12.70 -10.83
C GLY A 57 -0.38 -12.62 -9.48
N GLN A 58 0.70 -13.41 -9.36
CA GLN A 58 1.47 -13.53 -8.14
C GLN A 58 2.73 -12.65 -8.21
N TYR A 59 2.99 -11.96 -7.11
CA TYR A 59 4.10 -11.05 -6.94
C TYR A 59 4.84 -11.34 -5.63
N THR A 60 6.13 -11.04 -5.61
CA THR A 60 6.97 -11.10 -4.40
C THR A 60 7.27 -9.69 -3.92
N VAL A 61 6.93 -9.39 -2.67
CA VAL A 61 7.32 -8.15 -2.02
C VAL A 61 8.53 -8.40 -1.13
N ARG A 62 9.57 -7.58 -1.27
CA ARG A 62 10.73 -7.53 -0.37
C ARG A 62 10.76 -6.18 0.32
N VAL A 63 10.52 -6.18 1.62
CA VAL A 63 10.72 -5.00 2.47
C VAL A 63 12.17 -5.02 2.93
N VAL A 64 12.90 -3.94 2.62
CA VAL A 64 14.32 -3.74 2.93
C VAL A 64 14.52 -2.43 3.68
N ASP A 65 15.69 -2.25 4.31
CA ASP A 65 15.98 -1.02 5.07
C ASP A 65 16.00 0.26 4.23
N ASN A 66 16.54 0.20 3.01
CA ASN A 66 16.61 1.36 2.13
C ASN A 66 16.85 0.95 0.67
N ILE A 67 16.19 1.64 -0.26
CA ILE A 67 16.47 1.55 -1.71
C ILE A 67 17.36 2.75 -2.10
N ARG A 68 18.53 2.47 -2.66
CA ARG A 68 19.55 3.50 -2.95
C ARG A 68 19.38 4.18 -4.30
N GLU A 69 18.92 3.46 -5.32
CA GLU A 69 18.88 3.93 -6.70
C GLU A 69 17.62 3.44 -7.41
N SER A 70 17.22 4.15 -8.47
CA SER A 70 16.13 3.79 -9.38
C SER A 70 14.81 3.43 -8.67
N TYR A 71 14.43 4.25 -7.69
CA TYR A 71 13.15 4.13 -6.97
C TYR A 71 12.24 5.31 -7.27
N ALA A 72 10.94 5.05 -7.22
CA ALA A 72 9.94 6.08 -7.00
C ALA A 72 9.60 6.12 -5.50
N SER A 73 9.00 7.22 -5.05
CA SER A 73 8.54 7.32 -3.67
C SER A 73 7.26 8.14 -3.52
N LEU A 74 6.53 7.81 -2.45
CA LEU A 74 5.33 8.47 -1.98
C LEU A 74 5.40 8.60 -0.45
N PHE A 75 4.55 9.44 0.11
CA PHE A 75 4.44 9.63 1.56
C PHE A 75 3.20 8.93 2.11
N LEU A 76 3.38 8.21 3.22
CA LEU A 76 2.33 7.48 3.93
C LEU A 76 2.28 7.93 5.39
N ASN A 77 1.07 8.12 5.91
CA ASN A 77 0.81 8.33 7.32
C ASN A 77 0.51 7.00 8.02
N VAL A 78 1.17 6.75 9.15
CA VAL A 78 1.09 5.51 9.93
C VAL A 78 0.69 5.86 11.38
N PRO A 79 -0.60 6.12 11.64
CA PRO A 79 -1.10 6.56 12.94
C PRO A 79 -1.14 5.46 14.03
N SER A 80 -1.23 4.18 13.67
CA SER A 80 -1.30 3.07 14.64
C SER A 80 -0.02 2.25 14.68
N GLY A 81 0.78 2.28 13.62
CA GLY A 81 1.97 1.44 13.48
C GLY A 81 1.69 0.07 12.85
N LYS A 82 0.41 -0.29 12.63
CA LYS A 82 0.03 -1.56 12.00
C LYS A 82 -0.27 -1.34 10.53
N VAL A 83 0.75 -1.55 9.69
CA VAL A 83 0.68 -1.34 8.23
C VAL A 83 0.39 -2.66 7.52
N PHE A 84 -0.65 -2.69 6.70
CA PHE A 84 -0.92 -3.75 5.74
C PHE A 84 -0.17 -3.51 4.44
N ILE A 85 0.33 -4.59 3.84
CA ILE A 85 0.89 -4.62 2.48
C ILE A 85 0.32 -5.86 1.78
N GLY A 86 -0.45 -5.70 0.71
CA GLY A 86 -1.09 -6.83 0.03
C GLY A 86 -1.95 -6.43 -1.17
N SER A 87 -2.82 -7.33 -1.63
CA SER A 87 -3.71 -7.10 -2.76
C SER A 87 -4.61 -5.88 -2.56
N GLY A 88 -4.96 -5.19 -3.64
CA GLY A 88 -5.99 -4.16 -3.65
C GLY A 88 -7.33 -4.67 -3.10
N GLU A 89 -7.67 -5.93 -3.38
CA GLU A 89 -8.91 -6.60 -2.95
C GLU A 89 -9.08 -6.68 -1.42
N ASP A 90 -7.99 -6.62 -0.67
CA ASP A 90 -8.02 -6.62 0.79
C ASP A 90 -8.11 -5.20 1.38
N THR A 91 -8.23 -4.16 0.56
CA THR A 91 -8.34 -2.78 1.06
C THR A 91 -9.64 -2.60 1.83
N SER A 92 -9.59 -1.84 2.93
CA SER A 92 -10.77 -1.55 3.76
C SER A 92 -11.94 -0.95 2.96
N GLY A 93 -13.12 -1.55 3.07
CA GLY A 93 -14.33 -1.19 2.34
C GLY A 93 -15.36 -2.32 2.36
N GLY A 94 -16.63 -2.04 2.08
CA GLY A 94 -17.70 -3.05 2.06
C GLY A 94 -17.88 -3.78 3.39
N ASP A 95 -17.72 -3.08 4.51
CA ASP A 95 -17.70 -3.59 5.89
C ASP A 95 -16.55 -4.57 6.19
N LEU A 96 -15.55 -4.66 5.30
CA LEU A 96 -14.38 -5.53 5.43
C LEU A 96 -13.10 -4.72 5.65
N GLU A 97 -12.13 -5.37 6.31
CA GLU A 97 -10.77 -4.88 6.51
C GLU A 97 -9.81 -6.08 6.51
N PRO A 98 -8.50 -5.87 6.22
CA PRO A 98 -7.50 -6.89 6.48
C PRO A 98 -7.57 -7.34 7.95
N ASP A 99 -7.81 -8.63 8.17
CA ASP A 99 -8.02 -9.20 9.51
C ASP A 99 -6.90 -10.14 9.95
N GLY A 100 -6.00 -10.52 9.03
CA GLY A 100 -4.92 -11.47 9.26
C GLY A 100 -5.35 -12.94 9.15
N SER A 101 -6.52 -13.22 8.58
CA SER A 101 -6.95 -14.56 8.23
C SER A 101 -6.15 -15.15 7.06
N ASP A 102 -6.26 -16.46 6.86
CA ASP A 102 -5.59 -17.17 5.75
C ASP A 102 -6.16 -16.84 4.37
N TYR A 103 -7.29 -16.11 4.29
CA TYR A 103 -7.91 -15.68 3.03
C TYR A 103 -7.35 -14.36 2.51
N MET A 104 -6.67 -13.60 3.38
CA MET A 104 -6.06 -12.32 3.05
C MET A 104 -4.79 -12.53 2.20
N SER A 105 -4.68 -11.78 1.12
CA SER A 105 -3.55 -11.80 0.20
C SER A 105 -2.55 -10.69 0.53
N GLY A 106 -1.89 -10.83 1.67
CA GLY A 106 -0.95 -9.81 2.14
C GLY A 106 -0.35 -10.11 3.50
N MET A 107 0.24 -9.08 4.11
CA MET A 107 0.87 -9.21 5.41
C MET A 107 0.88 -7.90 6.19
N PHE A 108 0.80 -8.02 7.51
CA PHE A 108 1.03 -6.90 8.42
C PHE A 108 2.51 -6.69 8.77
N PHE A 109 2.88 -5.41 8.86
CA PHE A 109 4.16 -4.89 9.29
C PHE A 109 3.94 -3.97 10.49
N MET A 110 4.76 -4.15 11.52
CA MET A 110 4.77 -3.26 12.68
C MET A 110 5.85 -2.20 12.49
N LEU A 111 5.45 -0.95 12.42
CA LEU A 111 6.29 0.23 12.29
C LEU A 111 6.04 1.17 13.48
N ASP A 112 7.00 2.03 13.79
CA ASP A 112 6.77 3.11 14.74
C ASP A 112 5.73 4.09 14.18
N ILE A 113 4.87 4.63 15.04
CA ILE A 113 3.90 5.66 14.65
C ILE A 113 4.60 6.88 14.02
N GLY A 114 4.00 7.44 12.98
CA GLY A 114 4.46 8.66 12.33
C GLY A 114 4.29 8.63 10.80
N SER A 115 5.06 9.44 10.10
CA SER A 115 4.99 9.53 8.64
C SER A 115 6.25 8.97 7.99
N TYR A 116 6.08 8.41 6.80
CA TYR A 116 7.12 7.69 6.08
C TYR A 116 7.17 8.12 4.62
N GLU A 117 8.38 8.30 4.10
CA GLU A 117 8.65 8.15 2.67
C GLU A 117 8.73 6.65 2.38
N VAL A 118 7.78 6.15 1.60
CA VAL A 118 7.75 4.80 1.09
C VAL A 118 8.41 4.81 -0.28
N LYS A 119 9.62 4.25 -0.35
CA LYS A 119 10.33 4.07 -1.61
C LYS A 119 9.97 2.71 -2.17
N PHE A 120 9.81 2.63 -3.48
CA PHE A 120 9.50 1.39 -4.16
C PHE A 120 10.14 1.32 -5.54
N LYS A 121 10.41 0.10 -5.98
CA LYS A 121 10.74 -0.22 -7.37
C LYS A 121 10.26 -1.63 -7.70
N ARG A 122 10.05 -1.87 -8.98
CA ARG A 122 9.64 -3.18 -9.51
C ARG A 122 10.62 -3.68 -10.55
N GLU A 123 10.92 -4.97 -10.48
CA GLU A 123 11.65 -5.72 -11.49
C GLU A 123 10.85 -7.00 -11.79
N SER A 124 10.13 -7.03 -12.91
CA SER A 124 9.21 -8.13 -13.27
C SER A 124 8.16 -8.40 -12.20
N SER A 125 8.17 -9.54 -11.51
CA SER A 125 7.22 -9.86 -10.43
C SER A 125 7.78 -9.57 -9.03
N ASP A 126 8.99 -9.03 -8.93
CA ASP A 126 9.63 -8.64 -7.68
C ASP A 126 9.43 -7.15 -7.40
N ILE A 127 8.77 -6.84 -6.29
CA ILE A 127 8.54 -5.48 -5.80
C ILE A 127 9.42 -5.27 -4.57
N VAL A 128 10.23 -4.22 -4.56
CA VAL A 128 11.08 -3.86 -3.41
C VAL A 128 10.52 -2.60 -2.78
N ILE A 129 10.35 -2.60 -1.47
CA ILE A 129 9.79 -1.51 -0.68
C ILE A 129 10.74 -1.15 0.46
N SER A 130 10.88 0.12 0.78
CA SER A 130 11.53 0.57 2.03
C SER A 130 10.76 1.72 2.66
N PHE A 131 10.73 1.76 3.99
CA PHE A 131 10.08 2.79 4.79
C PHE A 131 11.12 3.67 5.47
N ILE A 132 11.21 4.95 5.08
CA ILE A 132 12.12 5.93 5.68
C ILE A 132 11.29 6.96 6.45
N LYS A 133 11.59 7.21 7.73
CA LYS A 133 10.87 8.24 8.51
C LYS A 133 10.93 9.59 7.80
N SER A 134 9.80 10.28 7.77
CA SER A 134 9.62 11.55 7.06
C SER A 134 8.81 12.53 7.91
N SER A 135 9.04 13.83 7.70
CA SER A 135 8.17 14.90 8.20
C SER A 135 7.01 15.22 7.25
N LYS A 136 7.06 14.70 6.00
CA LYS A 136 5.99 14.82 5.01
C LYS A 136 5.04 13.62 5.12
N ASN A 137 3.76 13.88 4.92
CA ASN A 137 2.68 12.90 5.09
C ASN A 137 1.58 13.00 4.01
N LYS A 138 1.82 13.79 2.95
CA LYS A 138 0.89 14.02 1.84
C LYS A 138 1.61 13.89 0.52
N ASN A 139 0.84 13.62 -0.53
CA ASN A 139 1.32 13.56 -1.90
C ASN A 139 0.61 14.62 -2.76
N GLU A 140 1.20 14.89 -3.93
CA GLU A 140 0.65 15.81 -4.94
C GLU A 140 0.69 15.08 -6.29
N LYS A 141 -0.25 14.15 -6.47
CA LYS A 141 -0.39 13.32 -7.66
C LYS A 141 -1.67 13.65 -8.40
N ASN A 142 -1.55 13.77 -9.71
CA ASN A 142 -2.65 14.04 -10.64
C ASN A 142 -2.93 12.83 -11.56
N GLU A 143 -2.14 11.76 -11.43
CA GLU A 143 -2.23 10.55 -12.23
C GLU A 143 -2.00 9.33 -11.32
N LEU A 144 -2.65 8.21 -11.67
CA LEU A 144 -2.54 6.95 -10.94
C LEU A 144 -1.10 6.44 -10.96
N ILE A 145 -0.72 5.76 -9.88
CA ILE A 145 0.66 5.30 -9.70
C ILE A 145 0.80 3.92 -10.32
N ARG A 146 1.57 3.83 -11.40
CA ARG A 146 1.85 2.59 -12.13
C ARG A 146 3.31 2.20 -11.98
N ILE A 147 3.59 0.92 -11.73
CA ILE A 147 4.95 0.39 -11.52
C ILE A 147 5.23 -0.88 -12.29
#